data_AF-A0A820K7U5-F1
#
_entry.id   AF-A0A820K7U5-F1
#
_cell.length_a   1.000
_cell.length_b   1.000
_cell.length_c   1.000
_cell.angle_alpha   90.00
_cell.angle_beta   90.00
_cell.angle_gamma   90.00
#
_symmetry.space_group_name_H-M   'P 1'
#
loop_
_entity.id
_entity.type
_entity.pdbx_description
1 polymer ?
#
loop_
_entity_poly.entity_id
_entity_poly.type
_entity_poly.pdbx_seq_one_letter_code
_entity_poly.pdbx_strand_id
1 'polypeptide(L)'
;NKTISHTHLPIENYRAPTIEHVDLFFRLINDPTKAPLLIHCGGGKGRAGTMIACYLAIYGIQSLLAQEWTQPIMSANEAIDKLRQLRPGSIETEQQERFVHTFVSTVWKRQAHLPSLPNEPEGIPLAIEGQLDANIDLIMLCGLPGSGKSYMAQMMLTRDDRWTIISQDETRSRDMCERELGRPGKYSKAILDR
;
A
#
# COMPACT_ATOMS: atom_id res chain seq x y z
N ASN A 1 -16.78 -8.22 -17.06
CA ASN A 1 -16.12 -6.96 -16.65
C ASN A 1 -15.09 -7.24 -15.58
N LYS A 2 -13.80 -7.07 -15.87
CA LYS A 2 -12.76 -7.07 -14.82
C LYS A 2 -12.75 -5.68 -14.18
N THR A 3 -12.91 -5.62 -12.87
CA THR A 3 -12.80 -4.35 -12.11
C THR A 3 -11.35 -3.89 -12.12
N ILE A 4 -11.12 -2.64 -12.52
CA ILE A 4 -9.78 -2.03 -12.51
C ILE A 4 -9.58 -1.34 -11.16
N SER A 5 -8.55 -1.76 -10.41
CA SER A 5 -8.11 -1.06 -9.21
C SER A 5 -6.90 -0.18 -9.51
N HIS A 6 -6.86 1.03 -8.97
CA HIS A 6 -5.75 1.96 -9.14
C HIS A 6 -5.01 2.17 -7.81
N THR A 7 -3.68 2.11 -7.83
CA THR A 7 -2.82 2.49 -6.71
C THR A 7 -2.02 3.73 -7.09
N HIS A 8 -2.20 4.81 -6.33
CA HIS A 8 -1.46 6.06 -6.55
C HIS A 8 -0.18 6.08 -5.72
N LEU A 9 0.98 6.21 -6.37
CA LEU A 9 2.27 6.43 -5.73
C LEU A 9 2.75 7.86 -6.04
N PRO A 10 2.64 8.81 -5.10
CA PRO A 10 2.99 10.20 -5.34
C PRO A 10 4.52 10.34 -5.44
N ILE A 11 5.02 10.47 -6.65
CA ILE A 11 6.43 10.75 -6.94
C ILE A 11 6.49 12.01 -7.80
N GLU A 12 7.21 13.03 -7.36
CA GLU A 12 7.36 14.29 -8.10
C GLU A 12 8.02 14.07 -9.47
N ASN A 13 7.70 14.93 -10.45
CA ASN A 13 8.31 14.82 -11.77
C ASN A 13 9.84 14.96 -11.68
N TYR A 14 10.57 14.19 -12.49
CA TYR A 14 12.05 14.13 -12.49
C TYR A 14 12.73 13.63 -11.20
N ARG A 15 11.97 13.29 -10.15
CA ARG A 15 12.49 12.64 -8.95
C ARG A 15 12.51 11.12 -9.07
N ALA A 16 13.31 10.49 -8.22
CA ALA A 16 13.30 9.05 -8.00
C ALA A 16 12.18 8.66 -7.03
N PRO A 17 11.66 7.42 -7.10
CA PRO A 17 10.83 6.85 -6.04
C PRO A 17 11.64 6.66 -4.74
N THR A 18 10.96 6.24 -3.67
CA THR A 18 11.63 5.76 -2.45
C THR A 18 11.70 4.24 -2.46
N ILE A 19 12.45 3.64 -1.53
CA ILE A 19 12.51 2.18 -1.41
C ILE A 19 11.12 1.62 -1.08
N GLU A 20 10.34 2.30 -0.24
CA GLU A 20 8.99 1.91 0.15
C GLU A 20 8.01 1.93 -1.03
N HIS A 21 8.15 2.91 -1.94
CA HIS A 21 7.39 2.93 -3.19
C HIS A 21 7.67 1.69 -4.04
N VAL A 22 8.94 1.31 -4.17
CA VAL A 22 9.34 0.11 -4.92
C VAL A 22 8.87 -1.15 -4.20
N ASP A 23 9.04 -1.25 -2.89
CA ASP A 23 8.57 -2.41 -2.11
C ASP A 23 7.05 -2.59 -2.24
N LEU A 24 6.26 -1.51 -2.21
CA LEU A 24 4.82 -1.58 -2.47
C LEU A 24 4.51 -2.06 -3.90
N PHE A 25 5.23 -1.55 -4.90
CA PHE A 25 5.11 -2.05 -6.26
C PHE A 25 5.41 -3.56 -6.38
N PHE A 26 6.47 -4.04 -5.72
CA PHE A 26 6.81 -5.47 -5.71
C PHE A 26 5.74 -6.31 -4.99
N ARG A 27 5.11 -5.80 -3.93
CA ARG A 27 3.94 -6.47 -3.32
C ARG A 27 2.78 -6.60 -4.30
N LEU A 28 2.50 -5.55 -5.09
CA LEU A 28 1.41 -5.56 -6.06
C LEU A 28 1.68 -6.51 -7.23
N ILE A 29 2.92 -6.58 -7.74
CA ILE A 29 3.23 -7.47 -8.87
C ILE A 29 3.28 -8.95 -8.46
N ASN A 30 3.60 -9.23 -7.20
CA ASN A 30 3.62 -10.58 -6.64
C ASN A 30 2.24 -11.06 -6.16
N ASP A 31 1.23 -10.20 -6.16
CA ASP A 31 -0.15 -10.56 -5.87
C ASP A 31 -0.85 -11.06 -7.16
N PRO A 32 -1.15 -12.37 -7.29
CA PRO A 32 -1.77 -12.91 -8.50
C PRO A 32 -3.18 -12.34 -8.76
N THR A 33 -3.84 -11.78 -7.74
CA THR A 33 -5.15 -11.14 -7.90
C THR A 33 -5.07 -9.76 -8.57
N LYS A 34 -3.87 -9.17 -8.62
CA LYS A 34 -3.60 -7.86 -9.24
C LYS A 34 -3.08 -7.96 -10.66
N ALA A 35 -2.81 -9.17 -11.16
CA ALA A 35 -2.35 -9.38 -12.52
C ALA A 35 -3.51 -9.33 -13.54
N PRO A 36 -3.32 -8.73 -14.74
CA PRO A 36 -2.12 -8.03 -15.19
C PRO A 36 -2.03 -6.59 -14.63
N LEU A 37 -0.78 -6.14 -14.37
CA LEU A 37 -0.50 -4.82 -13.81
C LEU A 37 0.08 -3.87 -14.87
N LEU A 38 -0.43 -2.63 -14.91
CA LEU A 38 0.07 -1.55 -15.75
C LEU A 38 0.71 -0.47 -14.88
N ILE A 39 1.94 -0.04 -15.22
CA ILE A 39 2.62 1.09 -14.58
C ILE A 39 2.73 2.23 -15.58
N HIS A 40 2.44 3.45 -15.14
CA HIS A 40 2.68 4.63 -15.95
C HIS A 40 3.13 5.83 -15.09
N CYS A 41 3.58 6.88 -15.77
CA CYS A 41 3.73 8.22 -15.20
C CYS A 41 3.23 9.22 -16.26
N GLY A 42 3.65 10.49 -16.23
CA GLY A 42 3.27 11.47 -17.25
C GLY A 42 3.74 11.08 -18.66
N GLY A 43 5.03 10.80 -18.82
CA GLY A 43 5.61 10.38 -20.11
C GLY A 43 5.91 8.88 -20.23
N GLY A 44 5.73 8.12 -19.14
CA GLY A 44 6.10 6.71 -19.04
C GLY A 44 7.61 6.43 -19.13
N LYS A 45 8.49 7.42 -18.93
CA LYS A 45 9.95 7.30 -19.15
C LYS A 45 10.79 7.39 -17.88
N GLY A 46 10.66 8.46 -17.10
CA GLY A 46 11.44 8.66 -15.86
C GLY A 46 10.97 7.74 -14.74
N ARG A 47 10.04 8.22 -13.90
CA ARG A 47 9.53 7.50 -12.72
C ARG A 47 9.08 6.06 -13.02
N ALA A 48 8.25 5.88 -14.05
CA ALA A 48 7.81 4.54 -14.45
C ALA A 48 8.99 3.68 -14.93
N GLY A 49 9.92 4.25 -15.69
CA GLY A 49 11.14 3.54 -16.10
C GLY A 49 12.02 3.15 -14.92
N THR A 50 12.15 4.00 -13.89
CA THR A 50 12.88 3.67 -12.67
C THR A 50 12.27 2.45 -11.96
N MET A 51 10.95 2.39 -11.83
CA MET A 51 10.25 1.22 -11.25
C MET A 51 10.48 -0.05 -12.09
N ILE A 52 10.42 0.06 -13.42
CA ILE A 52 10.65 -1.06 -14.33
C ILE A 52 12.12 -1.51 -14.33
N ALA A 53 13.09 -0.60 -14.19
CA ALA A 53 14.49 -0.99 -14.05
C ALA A 53 14.73 -1.77 -12.75
N CYS A 54 14.10 -1.37 -11.63
CA CYS A 54 14.09 -2.18 -10.41
C CYS A 54 13.48 -3.57 -10.65
N TYR A 55 12.35 -3.66 -11.37
CA TYR A 55 11.76 -4.94 -11.74
C TYR A 55 12.71 -5.83 -12.55
N LEU A 56 13.33 -5.28 -13.60
CA LEU A 56 14.28 -6.00 -14.46
C LEU A 56 15.52 -6.45 -13.66
N ALA A 57 15.98 -5.65 -12.70
CA ALA A 57 17.10 -6.05 -11.85
C ALA A 57 16.78 -7.30 -11.01
N ILE A 58 15.55 -7.42 -10.51
CA ILE A 58 15.15 -8.54 -9.66
C ILE A 58 14.74 -9.76 -10.48
N TYR A 59 13.91 -9.58 -11.50
CA TYR A 59 13.25 -10.68 -12.22
C TYR A 59 13.75 -10.89 -13.65
N GLY A 60 14.59 -9.98 -14.16
CA GLY A 60 14.99 -10.01 -15.56
C GLY A 60 13.79 -9.91 -16.50
N ILE A 61 13.87 -10.62 -17.62
CA ILE A 61 12.83 -10.65 -18.67
C ILE A 61 12.09 -12.00 -18.69
N GLN A 62 12.52 -12.95 -17.86
CA GLN A 62 11.96 -14.29 -17.81
C GLN A 62 10.73 -14.35 -16.90
N SER A 63 9.90 -15.37 -17.12
CA SER A 63 8.63 -15.56 -16.42
C SER A 63 8.84 -15.63 -14.90
N LEU A 64 7.99 -14.91 -14.15
CA LEU A 64 7.96 -14.83 -12.67
C LEU A 64 7.65 -16.17 -11.96
N LEU A 65 7.54 -17.26 -12.72
CA LEU A 65 7.09 -18.55 -12.24
C LEU A 65 8.30 -19.50 -12.18
N ALA A 66 8.68 -19.88 -10.96
CA ALA A 66 9.57 -21.00 -10.62
C ALA A 66 11.09 -20.75 -10.65
N GLN A 67 11.58 -19.75 -9.93
CA GLN A 67 12.96 -19.80 -9.41
C GLN A 67 13.01 -19.41 -7.94
N GLU A 68 13.79 -20.15 -7.15
CA GLU A 68 14.24 -19.70 -5.83
C GLU A 68 15.09 -18.45 -6.04
N TRP A 69 14.48 -17.28 -5.82
CA TRP A 69 15.18 -16.02 -5.94
C TRP A 69 16.16 -15.89 -4.76
N THR A 70 17.46 -15.87 -5.05
CA THR A 70 18.53 -15.71 -4.05
C THR A 70 19.24 -14.36 -4.17
N GLN A 71 19.23 -13.75 -5.35
CA GLN A 71 19.90 -12.49 -5.65
C GLN A 71 19.32 -11.81 -6.90
N PRO A 72 19.52 -10.49 -7.09
CA PRO A 72 19.17 -9.80 -8.33
C PRO A 72 19.76 -10.51 -9.56
N ILE A 73 18.96 -10.68 -10.61
CA ILE A 73 19.36 -11.34 -11.87
C ILE A 73 20.24 -10.43 -12.73
N MET A 74 20.07 -9.11 -12.59
CA MET A 74 20.87 -8.12 -13.30
C MET A 74 21.44 -7.10 -12.30
N SER A 75 22.64 -6.61 -12.59
CA SER A 75 23.15 -5.39 -11.98
C SER A 75 22.29 -4.18 -12.36
N ALA A 76 22.43 -3.08 -11.60
CA ALA A 76 21.71 -1.85 -11.91
C ALA A 76 21.99 -1.33 -13.33
N ASN A 77 23.25 -1.37 -13.78
CA ASN A 77 23.63 -0.95 -15.13
C ASN A 77 22.98 -1.83 -16.20
N GLU A 78 23.04 -3.15 -16.05
CA GLU A 78 22.43 -4.09 -16.98
C GLU A 78 20.91 -3.89 -17.08
N ALA A 79 20.24 -3.65 -15.95
CA ALA A 79 18.81 -3.37 -15.94
C ALA A 79 18.45 -2.04 -16.63
N ILE A 80 19.25 -0.98 -16.39
CA ILE A 80 19.08 0.34 -17.02
C ILE A 80 19.31 0.22 -18.54
N ASP A 81 20.41 -0.40 -18.95
CA ASP A 81 20.76 -0.58 -20.35
C ASP A 81 19.72 -1.43 -21.06
N LYS A 82 19.24 -2.50 -20.42
CA LYS A 82 18.20 -3.34 -21.00
C LYS A 82 16.89 -2.59 -21.16
N LEU A 83 16.50 -1.80 -20.17
CA LEU A 83 15.33 -0.96 -20.28
C LEU A 83 15.46 0.06 -21.42
N ARG A 84 16.63 0.68 -21.56
CA ARG A 84 16.91 1.66 -22.63
C ARG A 84 16.92 1.03 -24.02
N GLN A 85 17.33 -0.24 -24.15
CA GLN A 85 17.18 -1.02 -25.39
C GLN A 85 15.71 -1.25 -25.74
N LEU A 86 14.88 -1.61 -24.75
CA LEU A 86 13.45 -1.85 -24.97
C LEU A 86 12.65 -0.56 -25.20
N ARG A 87 13.05 0.52 -24.52
CA ARG A 87 12.41 1.83 -24.59
C ARG A 87 13.47 2.93 -24.46
N PRO A 88 13.97 3.46 -25.59
CA PRO A 88 14.96 4.53 -25.60
C PRO A 88 14.52 5.77 -24.81
N GLY A 89 15.46 6.35 -24.07
CA GLY A 89 15.21 7.52 -23.21
C GLY A 89 14.49 7.23 -21.89
N SER A 90 14.40 5.96 -21.49
CA SER A 90 13.95 5.60 -20.14
C SER A 90 15.00 5.97 -19.09
N ILE A 91 14.51 6.40 -17.91
CA ILE A 91 15.29 7.03 -16.84
C ILE A 91 15.90 8.36 -17.30
N GLU A 92 15.37 9.45 -16.74
CA GLU A 92 15.55 10.82 -17.24
C GLU A 92 16.57 11.62 -16.42
N THR A 93 16.88 11.19 -15.19
CA THR A 93 17.78 11.92 -14.30
C THR A 93 18.82 11.02 -13.64
N GLU A 94 19.97 11.60 -13.31
CA GLU A 94 21.02 10.91 -12.54
C GLU A 94 20.51 10.45 -11.16
N GLN A 95 19.58 11.21 -10.55
CA GLN A 95 18.93 10.81 -9.30
C GLN A 95 18.18 9.48 -9.45
N GLN A 96 17.49 9.29 -10.58
CA GLN A 96 16.78 8.04 -10.88
C GLN A 96 17.75 6.88 -11.17
N GLU A 97 18.85 7.11 -11.89
CA GLU A 97 19.88 6.09 -12.10
C GLU A 97 20.50 5.66 -10.77
N ARG A 98 20.98 6.63 -9.97
CA ARG A 98 21.55 6.38 -8.63
C ARG A 98 20.57 5.61 -7.75
N PHE A 99 19.28 5.91 -7.82
CA PHE A 99 18.27 5.17 -7.09
C PHE A 99 18.23 3.68 -7.47
N VAL A 100 18.33 3.33 -8.76
CA VAL A 100 18.37 1.92 -9.18
C VAL A 100 19.58 1.21 -8.54
N HIS A 101 20.75 1.85 -8.52
CA HIS A 101 21.93 1.32 -7.81
C HIS A 101 21.68 1.13 -6.32
N THR A 102 21.09 2.13 -5.66
CA THR A 102 20.74 2.05 -4.24
C THR A 102 19.78 0.90 -3.98
N PHE A 103 18.72 0.75 -4.77
CA PHE A 103 17.75 -0.33 -4.62
C PHE A 103 18.40 -1.71 -4.79
N VAL A 104 19.19 -1.91 -5.85
CA VAL A 104 19.88 -3.20 -6.09
C VAL A 104 20.84 -3.53 -4.94
N SER A 105 21.59 -2.54 -4.44
CA SER A 105 22.46 -2.72 -3.26
C SER A 105 21.67 -3.06 -1.99
N THR A 106 20.53 -2.40 -1.76
CA THR A 106 19.63 -2.68 -0.63
C THR A 106 19.10 -4.11 -0.69
N VAL A 107 18.63 -4.55 -1.86
CA VAL A 107 18.14 -5.91 -2.08
C VAL A 107 19.24 -6.95 -1.85
N TRP A 108 20.45 -6.68 -2.35
CA TRP A 108 21.62 -7.55 -2.11
C TRP A 108 21.95 -7.68 -0.62
N LYS A 109 22.01 -6.56 0.11
CA LYS A 109 22.32 -6.54 1.55
C LYS A 109 21.26 -7.26 2.39
N ARG A 110 19.98 -7.12 2.03
CA ARG A 110 18.88 -7.77 2.76
C ARG A 110 18.62 -9.22 2.32
N GLN A 111 19.28 -9.69 1.26
CA GLN A 111 19.09 -11.03 0.65
C GLN A 111 17.62 -11.37 0.36
N ALA A 112 16.80 -10.36 0.09
CA ALA A 112 15.37 -10.49 -0.14
C ALA A 112 14.89 -9.38 -1.09
N HIS A 113 14.01 -9.69 -2.04
CA HIS A 113 13.44 -8.68 -2.93
C HIS A 113 12.35 -7.83 -2.25
N LEU A 114 11.86 -8.24 -1.09
CA LEU A 114 10.99 -7.47 -0.19
C LEU A 114 11.59 -7.47 1.22
N PRO A 115 11.40 -6.42 2.01
CA PRO A 115 11.80 -6.43 3.41
C PRO A 115 10.93 -7.43 4.18
N SER A 116 11.48 -8.03 5.24
CA SER A 116 10.65 -8.74 6.21
C SER A 116 9.61 -7.78 6.77
N LEU A 117 8.37 -8.25 6.89
CA LEU A 117 7.37 -7.48 7.62
C LEU A 117 7.82 -7.40 9.08
N PRO A 118 7.68 -6.24 9.73
CA PRO A 118 7.86 -6.17 11.16
C PRO A 118 6.91 -7.18 11.83
N ASN A 119 7.37 -7.81 12.89
CA ASN A 119 6.48 -8.64 13.70
C ASN A 119 5.32 -7.76 14.18
N GLU A 120 4.11 -8.32 14.11
CA GLU A 120 2.98 -7.68 14.76
C GLU A 120 3.33 -7.50 16.24
N PRO A 121 3.12 -6.30 16.81
CA PRO A 121 3.36 -6.11 18.24
C PRO A 121 2.52 -7.11 19.02
N GLU A 122 3.06 -7.61 20.14
CA GLU A 122 2.26 -8.45 21.03
C GLU A 122 0.99 -7.70 21.43
N GLY A 123 -0.15 -8.39 21.34
CA GLY A 123 -1.42 -7.80 21.71
C GLY A 123 -1.37 -7.36 23.17
N ILE A 124 -1.56 -6.06 23.41
CA ILE A 124 -1.72 -5.57 24.77
C ILE A 124 -3.08 -6.02 25.31
N PRO A 125 -3.18 -6.37 26.61
CA PRO A 125 -4.48 -6.56 27.24
C PRO A 125 -5.35 -5.32 27.05
N LEU A 126 -6.65 -5.52 26.82
CA LEU A 126 -7.61 -4.42 26.73
C LEU A 126 -7.56 -3.60 28.03
N ALA A 127 -7.10 -2.36 27.94
CA ALA A 127 -7.19 -1.39 29.02
C ALA A 127 -8.57 -0.72 28.98
N ILE A 128 -9.32 -0.85 30.07
CA ILE A 128 -10.64 -0.23 30.22
C ILE A 128 -10.49 0.88 31.26
N GLU A 129 -10.66 2.12 30.82
CA GLU A 129 -10.83 3.26 31.71
C GLU A 129 -12.33 3.51 31.90
N GLY A 130 -12.80 3.38 33.15
CA GLY A 130 -14.22 3.55 33.49
C GLY A 130 -14.99 2.22 33.63
N GLN A 131 -16.31 2.28 33.41
CA GLN A 131 -17.21 1.12 33.46
C GLN A 131 -17.85 0.90 32.10
N LEU A 132 -17.84 -0.35 31.63
CA LEU A 132 -18.55 -0.76 30.42
C LEU A 132 -19.94 -1.26 30.81
N ASP A 133 -20.97 -0.54 30.36
CA ASP A 133 -22.36 -1.00 30.43
C ASP A 133 -22.64 -1.96 29.26
N ALA A 134 -23.52 -2.94 29.46
CA ALA A 134 -24.00 -3.81 28.38
C ALA A 134 -24.89 -3.05 27.36
N ASN A 135 -25.42 -1.88 27.73
CA ASN A 135 -26.30 -1.06 26.90
C ASN A 135 -25.58 0.01 26.05
N ILE A 136 -24.34 -0.25 25.63
CA ILE A 136 -23.63 0.67 24.73
C ILE A 136 -24.34 0.75 23.37
N ASP A 137 -24.72 1.97 23.00
CA ASP A 137 -25.32 2.34 21.72
C ASP A 137 -24.38 3.20 20.85
N LEU A 138 -23.27 3.70 21.40
CA LEU A 138 -22.26 4.47 20.68
C LEU A 138 -20.84 3.96 20.98
N ILE A 139 -20.09 3.65 19.92
CA ILE A 139 -18.65 3.38 19.98
C ILE A 139 -17.95 4.42 19.11
N MET A 140 -16.94 5.09 19.66
CA MET A 140 -16.09 6.01 18.91
C MET A 140 -14.69 5.41 18.82
N LEU A 141 -14.22 5.16 17.60
CA LEU A 141 -12.88 4.69 17.32
C LEU A 141 -11.99 5.89 17.00
N CYS A 142 -10.92 6.06 17.77
CA CYS A 142 -9.96 7.15 17.62
C CYS A 142 -8.56 6.56 17.47
N GLY A 143 -7.78 7.04 16.50
CA GLY A 143 -6.42 6.57 16.27
C GLY A 143 -5.83 7.07 14.96
N LEU A 144 -4.53 6.90 14.77
CA LEU A 144 -3.86 7.28 13.53
C LEU A 144 -4.39 6.48 12.32
N PRO A 145 -4.27 7.01 11.09
CA PRO A 145 -4.51 6.22 9.89
C PRO A 145 -3.70 4.91 9.92
N GLY A 146 -4.36 3.78 9.62
CA GLY A 146 -3.73 2.46 9.67
C GLY A 146 -3.73 1.78 11.05
N SER A 147 -4.28 2.39 12.10
CA SER A 147 -4.34 1.78 13.44
C SER A 147 -5.39 0.66 13.60
N GLY A 148 -6.02 0.21 12.52
CA GLY A 148 -6.97 -0.91 12.54
C GLY A 148 -8.43 -0.56 12.89
N LYS A 149 -8.80 0.72 13.01
CA LYS A 149 -10.16 1.15 13.38
C LYS A 149 -11.24 0.60 12.45
N SER A 150 -11.10 0.80 11.13
CA SER A 150 -12.11 0.35 10.16
C SER A 150 -12.25 -1.18 10.14
N TYR A 151 -11.16 -1.90 10.38
CA TYR A 151 -11.19 -3.35 10.56
C TYR A 151 -11.99 -3.73 11.81
N MET A 152 -11.73 -3.07 12.96
CA MET A 152 -12.50 -3.28 14.19
C MET A 152 -13.99 -2.99 14.01
N ALA A 153 -14.35 -1.88 13.35
CA ALA A 153 -15.73 -1.51 13.04
C ALA A 153 -16.43 -2.59 12.20
N GLN A 154 -15.78 -3.07 11.15
CA GLN A 154 -16.29 -4.17 10.31
C GLN A 154 -16.46 -5.46 11.11
N MET A 155 -15.51 -5.79 11.99
CA MET A 155 -15.59 -6.97 12.86
C MET A 155 -16.67 -6.87 13.95
N MET A 156 -17.10 -5.66 14.31
CA MET A 156 -18.26 -5.47 15.20
C MET A 156 -19.56 -5.65 14.45
N LEU A 157 -19.65 -5.11 13.23
CA LEU A 157 -20.82 -5.27 12.36
C LEU A 157 -21.11 -6.74 12.04
N THR A 158 -20.08 -7.57 11.87
CA THR A 158 -20.26 -9.02 11.65
C THR A 158 -20.79 -9.79 12.87
N ARG A 159 -20.72 -9.19 14.07
CA ARG A 159 -21.16 -9.82 15.33
C ARG A 159 -22.52 -9.32 15.83
N ASP A 160 -22.92 -8.11 15.47
CA ASP A 160 -24.21 -7.50 15.81
C ASP A 160 -24.63 -6.57 14.67
N ASP A 161 -25.63 -6.98 13.89
CA ASP A 161 -26.11 -6.29 12.69
C ASP A 161 -26.87 -4.99 13.00
N ARG A 162 -27.15 -4.71 14.28
CA ARG A 162 -27.74 -3.46 14.76
C ARG A 162 -26.74 -2.30 14.74
N TRP A 163 -25.45 -2.56 14.59
CA TRP A 163 -24.44 -1.52 14.44
C TRP A 163 -24.55 -0.85 13.07
N THR A 164 -24.45 0.47 13.05
CA THR A 164 -24.24 1.24 11.81
C THR A 164 -22.88 1.92 11.87
N ILE A 165 -22.05 1.72 10.84
CA ILE A 165 -20.75 2.38 10.73
C ILE A 165 -20.95 3.77 10.10
N ILE A 166 -20.43 4.79 10.77
CA ILE A 166 -20.33 6.17 10.28
C ILE A 166 -18.84 6.47 10.16
N SER A 167 -18.30 6.41 8.95
CA SER A 167 -16.86 6.60 8.70
C SER A 167 -16.55 8.01 8.22
N GLN A 168 -15.59 8.67 8.89
CA GLN A 168 -15.06 9.96 8.43
C GLN A 168 -14.25 9.81 7.13
N ASP A 169 -13.57 8.67 6.95
CA ASP A 169 -12.80 8.38 5.73
C ASP A 169 -13.71 8.28 4.48
N GLU A 170 -14.91 7.73 4.65
CA GLU A 170 -15.92 7.62 3.58
C GLU A 170 -16.61 8.95 3.28
N THR A 171 -17.06 9.65 4.34
CA THR A 171 -17.80 10.92 4.20
C THR A 171 -16.89 12.10 3.86
N ARG A 172 -15.58 11.98 4.11
CA ARG A 172 -14.56 13.03 3.98
C ARG A 172 -14.93 14.34 4.71
N SER A 173 -15.83 14.29 5.68
CA SER A 173 -16.36 15.47 6.37
C SER A 173 -16.80 15.15 7.78
N ARG A 174 -16.17 15.81 8.75
CA ARG A 174 -16.55 15.72 10.17
C ARG A 174 -17.99 16.17 10.39
N ASP A 175 -18.38 17.30 9.80
CA ASP A 175 -19.73 17.86 9.94
C ASP A 175 -20.80 16.90 9.42
N MET A 176 -20.49 16.13 8.37
CA MET A 176 -21.41 15.10 7.87
C MET A 176 -21.55 13.94 8.85
N CYS A 177 -20.46 13.43 9.41
CA CYS A 177 -20.52 12.38 10.43
C CYS A 177 -21.34 12.82 11.65
N GLU A 178 -21.12 14.04 12.15
CA GLU A 178 -21.86 14.59 13.31
C GLU A 178 -23.36 14.73 13.00
N ARG A 179 -23.71 15.20 11.79
CA ARG A 179 -25.10 15.29 11.35
C ARG A 179 -25.75 13.93 11.19
N GLU A 180 -25.04 12.93 10.68
CA GLU A 180 -25.57 11.57 10.54
C GLU A 180 -25.81 10.94 11.91
N LEU A 181 -24.86 11.08 12.84
CA LEU A 181 -25.00 10.57 14.20
C LEU A 181 -26.16 11.23 14.95
N GLY A 182 -26.39 12.53 14.73
CA GLY A 182 -27.47 13.30 15.36
C GLY A 182 -28.87 13.01 14.82
N ARG A 183 -29.06 12.10 13.85
CA ARG A 183 -30.39 11.78 13.28
C ARG A 183 -31.21 10.93 14.27
N PRO A 184 -32.29 11.47 14.85
CA PRO A 184 -33.08 10.74 15.83
C PRO A 184 -33.76 9.51 15.20
N GLY A 185 -33.69 8.38 15.89
CA GLY A 185 -34.38 7.13 15.50
C GLY A 185 -33.81 6.42 14.27
N LYS A 186 -32.71 6.91 13.68
CA LYS A 186 -32.12 6.30 12.49
C LYS A 186 -31.34 5.01 12.79
N TYR A 187 -30.69 4.95 13.96
CA TYR A 187 -29.82 3.83 14.33
C TYR A 187 -30.12 3.38 15.75
N SER A 188 -30.18 2.06 15.96
CA SER A 188 -30.22 1.46 17.30
C SER A 188 -28.86 1.47 17.98
N LYS A 189 -27.79 1.40 17.18
CA LYS A 189 -26.40 1.50 17.63
C LYS A 189 -25.52 2.10 16.53
N ALA A 190 -24.51 2.88 16.90
CA ALA A 190 -23.61 3.55 15.96
C ALA A 190 -22.13 3.34 16.32
N ILE A 191 -21.30 3.12 15.30
CA ILE A 191 -19.85 3.13 15.39
C ILE A 191 -19.35 4.33 14.59
N LEU A 192 -18.71 5.28 15.27
CA LEU A 192 -18.04 6.42 14.64
C LEU A 192 -16.56 6.06 14.42
N ASP A 193 -16.15 5.89 13.16
CA ASP A 193 -14.76 5.64 12.76
C ASP A 193 -14.09 6.96 12.36
N ARG A 194 -13.21 7.47 13.23
CA ARG A 194 -12.59 8.80 13.16
C ARG A 194 -11.07 8.75 12.98
#